data_AF-A0A6S6UEM6-F1
#
_entry.id   AF-A0A6S6UEM6-F1
#
_cell.length_a   1.000
_cell.length_b   1.000
_cell.length_c   1.000
_cell.angle_alpha   90.00
_cell.angle_beta   90.00
_cell.angle_gamma   90.00
#
_symmetry.space_group_name_H-M   'P 1'
#
loop_
_entity.id
_entity.type
_entity.pdbx_description
1 polymer ?
#
loop_
_entity_poly.entity_id
_entity_poly.type
_entity_poly.pdbx_seq_one_letter_code
_entity_poly.pdbx_strand_id
1 'polypeptide(L)'
;MTELTIATHNGNFHADDVFSIAALKSIFPSFKLIRTRDLALIAKADIVIDVGGEYNADAGRFDHHQRGGAGARENGIPYSSFGLVWQKYGLEICEGNQDVANAVDKGLVSKIDAIDCGHVEGIYDGISLSQTISMFNPTWQEESHFDSCFDEAVEFAVILLARFIASANGGISAKSIVAEAIDNAEDPRVIVLEKYTPWKRTVHALSEEALYMVYPSQTGQWRIQTVPVELGSFEDRKSLPKPWAGLSDKELQEATGIDDAMFCHNGLFIAGAESFESTMKMASIALQE
;
A
#
# COMPACT_ATOMS: atom_id res chain seq x y z
N MET A 1 -17.33 -30.33 15.78
CA MET A 1 -17.62 -28.89 15.84
C MET A 1 -18.32 -28.54 14.55
N THR A 2 -19.42 -27.80 14.60
CA THR A 2 -20.06 -27.28 13.39
C THR A 2 -19.10 -26.32 12.71
N GLU A 3 -18.97 -26.42 11.40
CA GLU A 3 -18.16 -25.50 10.58
C GLU A 3 -18.73 -24.07 10.70
N LEU A 4 -17.86 -23.10 10.95
CA LEU A 4 -18.23 -21.68 11.03
C LEU A 4 -18.90 -21.28 9.72
N THR A 5 -20.05 -20.61 9.77
CA THR A 5 -20.78 -20.13 8.59
C THR A 5 -20.69 -18.62 8.49
N ILE A 6 -20.22 -18.13 7.34
CA ILE A 6 -20.15 -16.70 7.01
C ILE A 6 -21.13 -16.42 5.88
N ALA A 7 -21.97 -15.38 6.01
CA ALA A 7 -22.90 -14.96 4.98
C ALA A 7 -22.56 -13.57 4.43
N THR A 8 -22.67 -13.41 3.11
CA THR A 8 -22.66 -12.11 2.41
C THR A 8 -23.73 -12.09 1.32
N HIS A 9 -23.94 -10.97 0.65
CA HIS A 9 -24.93 -10.87 -0.43
C HIS A 9 -24.51 -11.64 -1.70
N ASN A 10 -25.49 -12.02 -2.53
CA ASN A 10 -25.28 -12.72 -3.80
C ASN A 10 -25.46 -11.83 -5.06
N GLY A 11 -25.27 -10.52 -4.93
CA GLY A 11 -25.32 -9.61 -6.07
C GLY A 11 -23.97 -9.46 -6.77
N ASN A 12 -23.87 -8.41 -7.58
CA ASN A 12 -22.57 -7.85 -7.94
C ASN A 12 -21.80 -7.58 -6.65
N PHE A 13 -20.56 -8.05 -6.60
CA PHE A 13 -19.68 -7.87 -5.45
C PHE A 13 -18.79 -6.66 -5.63
N HIS A 14 -18.39 -6.10 -4.51
CA HIS A 14 -17.59 -4.90 -4.37
C HIS A 14 -16.27 -5.24 -3.68
N ALA A 15 -15.39 -4.25 -3.56
CA ALA A 15 -14.19 -4.45 -2.75
C ALA A 15 -14.53 -4.63 -1.26
N ASP A 16 -15.66 -4.10 -0.79
CA ASP A 16 -16.06 -4.21 0.61
C ASP A 16 -16.27 -5.65 1.08
N ASP A 17 -17.18 -6.37 0.44
CA ASP A 17 -17.49 -7.76 0.76
C ASP A 17 -16.32 -8.69 0.41
N VAL A 18 -15.62 -8.45 -0.70
CA VAL A 18 -14.45 -9.26 -1.09
C VAL A 18 -13.30 -9.15 -0.08
N PHE A 19 -12.90 -7.93 0.32
CA PHE A 19 -11.82 -7.75 1.28
C PHE A 19 -12.21 -8.14 2.71
N SER A 20 -13.50 -8.01 3.07
CA SER A 20 -14.03 -8.56 4.32
C SER A 20 -13.79 -10.06 4.41
N ILE A 21 -14.14 -10.82 3.36
CA ILE A 21 -13.89 -12.27 3.33
C ILE A 21 -12.39 -12.58 3.31
N ALA A 22 -11.58 -11.82 2.56
CA ALA A 22 -10.13 -12.00 2.53
C ALA A 22 -9.49 -11.82 3.91
N ALA A 23 -9.91 -10.81 4.68
CA ALA A 23 -9.45 -10.59 6.05
C ALA A 23 -9.89 -11.71 7.00
N LEU A 24 -11.13 -12.19 6.88
CA LEU A 24 -11.64 -13.29 7.71
C LEU A 24 -10.93 -14.62 7.44
N LYS A 25 -10.44 -14.86 6.22
CA LYS A 25 -9.56 -16.02 5.91
C LYS A 25 -8.24 -16.00 6.70
N SER A 26 -7.76 -14.83 7.13
CA SER A 26 -6.57 -14.73 7.99
C SER A 26 -6.83 -15.07 9.46
N ILE A 27 -8.10 -15.03 9.90
CA ILE A 27 -8.51 -15.33 11.28
C ILE A 27 -9.07 -16.74 11.40
N PHE A 28 -9.92 -17.14 10.46
CA PHE A 28 -10.63 -18.41 10.49
C PHE A 28 -10.06 -19.33 9.42
N PRO A 29 -9.34 -20.41 9.81
CA PRO A 29 -8.65 -21.28 8.86
C PRO A 29 -9.59 -22.09 7.96
N SER A 30 -10.86 -22.24 8.36
CA SER A 30 -11.89 -22.92 7.58
C SER A 30 -13.27 -22.40 8.00
N PHE A 31 -14.09 -22.07 7.01
CA PHE A 31 -15.48 -21.70 7.18
C PHE A 31 -16.26 -22.01 5.90
N LYS A 32 -17.57 -22.17 6.05
CA LYS A 32 -18.53 -22.22 4.96
C LYS A 32 -18.98 -20.82 4.59
N LEU A 33 -18.66 -20.38 3.39
CA LEU A 33 -19.21 -19.14 2.83
C LEU A 33 -20.57 -19.40 2.18
N ILE A 34 -21.54 -18.53 2.47
CA ILE A 34 -22.86 -18.52 1.83
C ILE A 34 -23.11 -17.13 1.25
N ARG A 35 -23.30 -17.05 -0.06
CA ARG A 35 -23.75 -15.82 -0.73
C ARG A 35 -25.27 -15.87 -0.90
N THR A 36 -26.00 -15.00 -0.22
CA THR A 36 -27.47 -15.04 -0.19
C THR A 36 -28.11 -13.71 0.20
N ARG A 37 -29.39 -13.54 -0.12
CA ARG A 37 -30.29 -12.51 0.44
C ARG A 37 -31.45 -13.11 1.24
N ASP A 38 -31.44 -14.42 1.46
CA ASP A 38 -32.44 -15.09 2.29
C ASP A 38 -32.18 -14.79 3.77
N LEU A 39 -33.09 -14.01 4.36
CA LEU A 39 -33.01 -13.59 5.76
C LEU A 39 -32.97 -14.77 6.74
N ALA A 40 -33.59 -15.91 6.41
CA ALA A 40 -33.58 -17.09 7.27
C ALA A 40 -32.23 -17.81 7.26
N LEU A 41 -31.48 -17.71 6.15
CA LEU A 41 -30.10 -18.21 6.07
C LEU A 41 -29.13 -17.22 6.76
N ILE A 42 -29.30 -15.92 6.51
CA ILE A 42 -28.50 -14.85 7.13
C ILE A 42 -28.60 -14.92 8.66
N ALA A 43 -29.82 -15.04 9.20
CA ALA A 43 -30.04 -15.11 10.64
C ALA A 43 -29.35 -16.31 11.33
N LYS A 44 -29.08 -17.39 10.57
CA LYS A 44 -28.40 -18.60 11.07
C LYS A 44 -26.88 -18.57 10.93
N ALA A 45 -26.33 -17.61 10.18
CA ALA A 45 -24.89 -17.51 10.00
C ALA A 45 -24.22 -16.99 11.28
N ASP A 46 -23.00 -17.46 11.53
CA ASP A 46 -22.20 -17.04 12.67
C ASP A 46 -21.67 -15.62 12.44
N ILE A 47 -21.20 -15.34 11.21
CA ILE A 47 -20.76 -14.01 10.78
C ILE A 47 -21.56 -13.57 9.55
N VAL A 48 -21.98 -12.30 9.53
CA VAL A 48 -22.72 -11.70 8.41
C VAL A 48 -22.02 -10.41 7.98
N ILE A 49 -21.75 -10.30 6.69
CA ILE A 49 -21.02 -9.22 6.03
C ILE A 49 -21.93 -8.58 4.99
N ASP A 50 -21.99 -7.25 4.98
CA ASP A 50 -22.62 -6.46 3.91
C ASP A 50 -24.08 -6.80 3.57
N VAL A 51 -24.77 -7.40 4.53
CA VAL A 51 -26.18 -7.78 4.43
C VAL A 51 -26.79 -7.92 5.82
N GLY A 52 -28.12 -7.82 5.91
CA GLY A 52 -28.87 -8.05 7.15
C GLY A 52 -29.31 -6.79 7.89
N GLY A 53 -28.75 -5.62 7.54
CA GLY A 53 -29.15 -4.31 8.04
C GLY A 53 -28.80 -4.09 9.51
N GLU A 54 -27.68 -4.64 9.99
CA GLU A 54 -27.26 -4.54 11.38
C GLU A 54 -25.72 -4.52 11.51
N TYR A 55 -25.21 -3.58 12.31
CA TYR A 55 -23.86 -3.63 12.85
C TYR A 55 -23.89 -4.00 14.33
N ASN A 56 -23.24 -5.12 14.66
CA ASN A 56 -22.98 -5.57 16.02
C ASN A 56 -21.77 -6.49 15.99
N ALA A 57 -20.59 -5.94 16.32
CA ALA A 57 -19.34 -6.67 16.27
C ALA A 57 -19.36 -7.96 17.13
N ASP A 58 -19.94 -7.91 18.33
CA ASP A 58 -20.00 -9.05 19.27
C ASP A 58 -20.91 -10.17 18.77
N ALA A 59 -21.98 -9.82 18.07
CA ALA A 59 -22.88 -10.77 17.41
C ALA A 59 -22.40 -11.21 16.02
N GLY A 60 -21.23 -10.76 15.56
CA GLY A 60 -20.70 -11.08 14.23
C GLY A 60 -21.54 -10.49 13.10
N ARG A 61 -22.06 -9.27 13.27
CA ARG A 61 -22.86 -8.56 12.26
C ARG A 61 -22.08 -7.32 11.80
N PHE A 62 -21.70 -7.29 10.54
CA PHE A 62 -20.86 -6.25 9.93
C PHE A 62 -21.54 -5.74 8.67
N ASP A 63 -22.69 -5.08 8.84
CA ASP A 63 -23.36 -4.35 7.76
C ASP A 63 -23.30 -2.84 8.05
N HIS A 64 -23.33 -2.03 7.01
CA HIS A 64 -23.33 -0.58 7.06
C HIS A 64 -24.58 0.05 6.43
N HIS A 65 -25.44 -0.74 5.80
CA HIS A 65 -26.65 -0.28 5.10
C HIS A 65 -27.81 0.18 6.00
N GLN A 66 -27.75 -0.10 7.30
CA GLN A 66 -28.79 0.30 8.25
C GLN A 66 -28.98 1.82 8.32
N ARG A 67 -30.18 2.23 8.75
CA ARG A 67 -30.47 3.64 8.98
C ARG A 67 -29.51 4.22 10.02
N GLY A 68 -28.73 5.22 9.60
CA GLY A 68 -27.70 5.85 10.44
C GLY A 68 -26.28 5.31 10.23
N GLY A 69 -26.10 4.30 9.36
CA GLY A 69 -24.80 3.71 9.06
C GLY A 69 -24.21 2.90 10.21
N ALA A 70 -22.92 2.59 10.10
CA ALA A 70 -22.15 1.88 11.14
C ALA A 70 -21.13 2.79 11.87
N GLY A 71 -21.34 4.10 11.82
CA GLY A 71 -20.39 5.09 12.33
C GLY A 71 -19.30 5.46 11.32
N ALA A 72 -18.32 6.24 11.79
CA ALA A 72 -17.23 6.76 10.97
C ALA A 72 -15.94 6.90 11.78
N ARG A 73 -14.81 6.94 11.07
CA ARG A 73 -13.49 7.30 11.62
C ARG A 73 -13.48 8.76 12.08
N GLU A 74 -12.49 9.13 12.90
CA GLU A 74 -12.31 10.52 13.35
C GLU A 74 -12.14 11.52 12.21
N ASN A 75 -11.58 11.08 11.07
CA ASN A 75 -11.44 11.88 9.86
C ASN A 75 -12.73 11.99 9.02
N GLY A 76 -13.85 11.45 9.50
CA GLY A 76 -15.16 11.51 8.86
C GLY A 76 -15.46 10.41 7.85
N ILE A 77 -14.47 9.57 7.49
CA ILE A 77 -14.70 8.47 6.55
C ILE A 77 -15.62 7.42 7.22
N PRO A 78 -16.83 7.17 6.69
CA PRO A 78 -17.73 6.15 7.20
C PRO A 78 -17.14 4.75 7.08
N TYR A 79 -17.58 3.83 7.92
CA TYR A 79 -17.19 2.42 7.82
C TYR A 79 -18.14 1.67 6.88
N SER A 80 -17.58 0.95 5.91
CA SER A 80 -18.23 -0.18 5.24
C SER A 80 -17.90 -1.48 5.98
N SER A 81 -18.39 -2.63 5.50
CA SER A 81 -18.23 -3.92 6.19
C SER A 81 -16.76 -4.29 6.42
N PHE A 82 -15.87 -4.00 5.46
CA PHE A 82 -14.44 -4.27 5.55
C PHE A 82 -13.80 -3.44 6.66
N GLY A 83 -14.14 -2.15 6.75
CA GLY A 83 -13.80 -1.30 7.88
C GLY A 83 -14.21 -1.87 9.22
N LEU A 84 -15.45 -2.35 9.34
CA LEU A 84 -15.98 -2.92 10.58
C LEU A 84 -15.29 -4.24 10.97
N VAL A 85 -15.01 -5.09 9.97
CA VAL A 85 -14.21 -6.31 10.15
C VAL A 85 -12.79 -5.95 10.59
N TRP A 86 -12.18 -4.94 9.97
CA TRP A 86 -10.84 -4.48 10.31
C TRP A 86 -10.76 -3.87 11.72
N GLN A 87 -11.79 -3.14 12.15
CA GLN A 87 -11.88 -2.66 13.54
C GLN A 87 -11.83 -3.81 14.55
N LYS A 88 -12.49 -4.94 14.26
CA LYS A 88 -12.52 -6.09 15.17
C LYS A 88 -11.26 -6.95 15.09
N TYR A 89 -10.78 -7.23 13.89
CA TYR A 89 -9.76 -8.25 13.66
C TYR A 89 -8.42 -7.73 13.13
N GLY A 90 -8.36 -6.47 12.67
CA GLY A 90 -7.19 -5.91 11.99
C GLY A 90 -5.91 -5.97 12.82
N LEU A 91 -6.01 -5.77 14.14
CA LEU A 91 -4.87 -5.90 15.05
C LEU A 91 -4.35 -7.34 15.14
N GLU A 92 -5.26 -8.32 15.21
CA GLU A 92 -4.91 -9.75 15.23
C GLU A 92 -4.31 -10.20 13.89
N ILE A 93 -4.89 -9.75 12.77
CA ILE A 93 -4.35 -9.97 11.40
C ILE A 93 -2.92 -9.41 11.28
N CYS A 94 -2.61 -8.33 11.99
CA CYS A 94 -1.28 -7.72 12.02
C CYS A 94 -0.41 -8.22 13.18
N GLU A 95 -0.69 -9.41 13.72
CA GLU A 95 0.08 -10.07 14.79
C GLU A 95 0.26 -9.20 16.05
N GLY A 96 -0.72 -8.36 16.38
CA GLY A 96 -0.67 -7.45 17.51
C GLY A 96 0.12 -6.16 17.29
N ASN A 97 0.61 -5.89 16.06
CA ASN A 97 1.32 -4.67 15.74
C ASN A 97 0.35 -3.54 15.33
N GLN A 98 0.08 -2.62 16.27
CA GLN A 98 -0.84 -1.52 16.06
C GLN A 98 -0.41 -0.54 14.96
N ASP A 99 0.90 -0.28 14.83
CA ASP A 99 1.41 0.64 13.80
C ASP A 99 1.17 0.09 12.40
N VAL A 100 1.32 -1.24 12.23
CA VAL A 100 1.02 -1.93 10.96
C VAL A 100 -0.48 -1.87 10.69
N ALA A 101 -1.32 -2.20 11.68
CA ALA A 101 -2.77 -2.16 11.53
C ALA A 101 -3.27 -0.77 11.13
N ASN A 102 -2.72 0.29 11.74
CA ASN A 102 -3.03 1.68 11.41
C ASN A 102 -2.56 2.06 10.00
N ALA A 103 -1.37 1.61 9.60
CA ALA A 103 -0.84 1.88 8.27
C ALA A 103 -1.66 1.20 7.18
N VAL A 104 -2.11 -0.05 7.40
CA VAL A 104 -3.00 -0.78 6.48
C VAL A 104 -4.39 -0.16 6.46
N ASP A 105 -4.96 0.24 7.60
CA ASP A 105 -6.25 0.94 7.63
C ASP A 105 -6.22 2.21 6.78
N LYS A 106 -5.19 3.04 6.98
CA LYS A 106 -5.02 4.31 6.24
C LYS A 106 -4.74 4.09 4.75
N GLY A 107 -3.99 3.05 4.41
CA GLY A 107 -3.50 2.79 3.05
C GLY A 107 -4.47 1.99 2.17
N LEU A 108 -5.31 1.15 2.76
CA LEU A 108 -6.16 0.19 2.05
C LEU A 108 -7.62 0.27 2.54
N VAL A 109 -7.86 -0.03 3.82
CA VAL A 109 -9.22 -0.25 4.35
C VAL A 109 -10.08 1.01 4.22
N SER A 110 -9.63 2.12 4.79
CA SER A 110 -10.34 3.41 4.71
C SER A 110 -10.53 3.93 3.29
N LYS A 111 -9.71 3.48 2.32
CA LYS A 111 -9.86 3.85 0.91
C LYS A 111 -10.96 3.04 0.23
N ILE A 112 -11.07 1.76 0.55
CA ILE A 112 -12.19 0.91 0.11
C ILE A 112 -13.48 1.42 0.75
N ASP A 113 -13.51 1.64 2.07
CA ASP A 113 -14.68 2.14 2.79
C ASP A 113 -15.17 3.48 2.22
N ALA A 114 -14.27 4.41 1.93
CA ALA A 114 -14.63 5.71 1.36
C ALA A 114 -15.31 5.56 0.00
N ILE A 115 -14.81 4.68 -0.88
CA ILE A 115 -15.41 4.44 -2.20
C ILE A 115 -16.78 3.79 -2.04
N ASP A 116 -16.85 2.75 -1.21
CA ASP A 116 -18.05 1.94 -1.02
C ASP A 116 -19.22 2.74 -0.41
N CYS A 117 -18.91 3.58 0.59
CA CYS A 117 -19.88 4.49 1.19
C CYS A 117 -20.14 5.77 0.37
N GLY A 118 -19.58 5.91 -0.82
CA GLY A 118 -19.74 7.11 -1.66
C GLY A 118 -19.15 8.39 -1.06
N HIS A 119 -18.17 8.27 -0.17
CA HIS A 119 -17.46 9.36 0.52
C HIS A 119 -16.17 9.77 -0.22
N VAL A 120 -16.22 9.82 -1.55
CA VAL A 120 -15.09 10.27 -2.38
C VAL A 120 -15.34 11.67 -2.91
N GLU A 121 -14.33 12.54 -2.78
CA GLU A 121 -14.38 13.91 -3.30
C GLU A 121 -13.85 13.96 -4.75
N GLY A 122 -14.51 14.77 -5.59
CA GLY A 122 -14.07 15.05 -6.96
C GLY A 122 -14.43 13.97 -7.99
N ILE A 123 -13.91 14.14 -9.20
CA ILE A 123 -14.03 13.15 -10.27
C ILE A 123 -12.83 12.21 -10.13
N TYR A 124 -13.12 10.92 -9.91
CA TYR A 124 -12.07 9.91 -9.89
C TYR A 124 -11.45 9.77 -11.29
N ASP A 125 -10.13 9.96 -11.40
CA ASP A 125 -9.36 9.77 -12.62
C ASP A 125 -8.42 8.56 -12.47
N GLY A 126 -8.44 7.65 -13.44
CA GLY A 126 -7.70 6.38 -13.42
C GLY A 126 -8.49 5.16 -12.91
N ILE A 127 -7.79 4.03 -12.74
CA ILE A 127 -8.37 2.75 -12.28
C ILE A 127 -8.18 2.63 -10.76
N SER A 128 -9.26 2.41 -10.02
CA SER A 128 -9.20 2.14 -8.57
C SER A 128 -9.08 0.65 -8.27
N LEU A 129 -8.62 0.32 -7.06
CA LEU A 129 -8.66 -1.06 -6.58
C LEU A 129 -10.11 -1.58 -6.51
N SER A 130 -11.05 -0.77 -6.05
CA SER A 130 -12.48 -1.14 -6.03
C SER A 130 -13.02 -1.40 -7.43
N GLN A 131 -12.61 -0.62 -8.42
CA GLN A 131 -12.95 -0.86 -9.83
C GLN A 131 -12.29 -2.14 -10.35
N THR A 132 -11.04 -2.41 -9.97
CA THR A 132 -10.34 -3.64 -10.34
C THR A 132 -11.04 -4.87 -9.78
N ILE A 133 -11.51 -4.84 -8.52
CA ILE A 133 -12.34 -5.91 -7.96
C ILE A 133 -13.67 -6.01 -8.72
N SER A 134 -14.32 -4.88 -9.01
CA SER A 134 -15.56 -4.88 -9.78
C SER A 134 -15.42 -5.53 -11.16
N MET A 135 -14.24 -5.51 -11.78
CA MET A 135 -13.97 -6.15 -13.07
C MET A 135 -13.99 -7.68 -13.03
N PHE A 136 -13.93 -8.30 -11.84
CA PHE A 136 -14.12 -9.74 -11.72
C PHE A 136 -15.61 -10.13 -11.81
N ASN A 137 -16.55 -9.19 -11.64
CA ASN A 137 -17.96 -9.52 -11.81
C ASN A 137 -18.23 -9.98 -13.26
N PRO A 138 -19.00 -11.06 -13.47
CA PRO A 138 -19.46 -11.46 -14.80
C PRO A 138 -20.06 -10.30 -15.58
N THR A 139 -19.68 -10.18 -16.85
CA THR A 139 -20.37 -9.23 -17.73
C THR A 139 -21.71 -9.79 -18.20
N TRP A 140 -22.58 -8.91 -18.69
CA TRP A 140 -23.88 -9.32 -19.24
C TRP A 140 -23.77 -10.23 -20.49
N GLN A 141 -22.58 -10.36 -21.09
CA GLN A 141 -22.31 -11.17 -22.28
C GLN A 141 -21.62 -12.51 -21.98
N GLU A 142 -21.40 -12.83 -20.71
CA GLU A 142 -20.66 -14.02 -20.30
C GLU A 142 -21.56 -15.05 -19.62
N GLU A 143 -21.34 -16.33 -19.95
CA GLU A 143 -21.88 -17.45 -19.17
C GLU A 143 -20.91 -17.78 -18.03
N SER A 144 -20.86 -16.90 -17.02
CA SER A 144 -20.02 -17.07 -15.82
C SER A 144 -20.88 -17.22 -14.56
N HIS A 145 -20.33 -17.88 -13.54
CA HIS A 145 -20.97 -18.01 -12.23
C HIS A 145 -20.42 -16.95 -11.27
N PHE A 146 -21.30 -16.09 -10.77
CA PHE A 146 -20.96 -15.02 -9.82
C PHE A 146 -20.17 -15.51 -8.61
N ASP A 147 -20.45 -16.72 -8.11
CA ASP A 147 -19.76 -17.28 -6.94
C ASP A 147 -18.32 -17.69 -7.26
N SER A 148 -18.07 -18.30 -8.42
CA SER A 148 -16.72 -18.63 -8.88
C SER A 148 -15.89 -17.36 -9.10
N CYS A 149 -16.46 -16.34 -9.73
CA CYS A 149 -15.81 -15.05 -9.91
C CYS A 149 -15.53 -14.32 -8.58
N PHE A 150 -16.43 -14.45 -7.61
CA PHE A 150 -16.23 -13.93 -6.27
C PHE A 150 -15.06 -14.62 -5.57
N ASP A 151 -14.98 -15.95 -5.65
CA ASP A 151 -13.88 -16.72 -5.07
C ASP A 151 -12.53 -16.29 -5.68
N GLU A 152 -12.45 -16.08 -7.00
CA GLU A 152 -11.25 -15.55 -7.67
C GLU A 152 -10.88 -14.15 -7.17
N ALA A 153 -11.85 -13.26 -7.02
CA ALA A 153 -11.63 -11.91 -6.48
C ALA A 153 -11.13 -11.96 -5.03
N VAL A 154 -11.65 -12.87 -4.21
CA VAL A 154 -11.20 -13.09 -2.83
C VAL A 154 -9.76 -13.60 -2.78
N GLU A 155 -9.39 -14.58 -3.61
CA GLU A 155 -8.00 -15.06 -3.67
C GLU A 155 -7.02 -13.94 -4.07
N PHE A 156 -7.40 -13.11 -5.03
CA PHE A 156 -6.64 -11.91 -5.37
C PHE A 156 -6.52 -10.94 -4.18
N ALA A 157 -7.63 -10.66 -3.48
CA ALA A 157 -7.65 -9.78 -2.33
C ALA A 157 -6.82 -10.30 -1.15
N VAL A 158 -6.77 -11.61 -0.92
CA VAL A 158 -5.91 -12.24 0.10
C VAL A 158 -4.43 -11.94 -0.17
N ILE A 159 -3.99 -12.15 -1.42
CA ILE A 159 -2.60 -11.86 -1.82
C ILE A 159 -2.30 -10.38 -1.62
N LEU A 160 -3.21 -9.50 -2.04
CA LEU A 160 -3.00 -8.07 -1.97
C LEU A 160 -2.99 -7.55 -0.52
N LEU A 161 -3.91 -8.01 0.32
CA LEU A 161 -3.94 -7.69 1.75
C LEU A 161 -2.63 -8.08 2.44
N ALA A 162 -2.12 -9.28 2.18
CA ALA A 162 -0.84 -9.74 2.71
C ALA A 162 0.33 -8.83 2.24
N ARG A 163 0.29 -8.31 1.01
CA ARG A 163 1.30 -7.36 0.50
C ARG A 163 1.19 -5.98 1.14
N PHE A 164 -0.02 -5.48 1.41
CA PHE A 164 -0.20 -4.25 2.18
C PHE A 164 0.37 -4.38 3.59
N ILE A 165 0.09 -5.49 4.28
CA ILE A 165 0.65 -5.78 5.61
C ILE A 165 2.18 -5.88 5.57
N ALA A 166 2.74 -6.62 4.60
CA ALA A 166 4.19 -6.76 4.44
C ALA A 166 4.86 -5.41 4.12
N SER A 167 4.24 -4.58 3.28
CA SER A 167 4.74 -3.25 2.94
C SER A 167 4.71 -2.30 4.15
N ALA A 168 3.62 -2.32 4.93
CA ALA A 168 3.51 -1.55 6.17
C ALA A 168 4.58 -1.96 7.19
N ASN A 169 4.75 -3.27 7.42
CA ASN A 169 5.81 -3.82 8.26
C ASN A 169 7.21 -3.39 7.79
N GLY A 170 7.49 -3.51 6.49
CA GLY A 170 8.75 -3.08 5.89
C GLY A 170 9.01 -1.58 6.07
N GLY A 171 7.99 -0.74 5.94
CA GLY A 171 8.09 0.70 6.16
C GLY A 171 8.35 1.09 7.62
N ILE A 172 7.71 0.40 8.57
CA ILE A 172 7.88 0.66 10.01
C ILE A 172 9.27 0.22 10.47
N SER A 173 9.70 -0.99 10.08
CA SER A 173 11.05 -1.48 10.37
C SER A 173 12.15 -0.65 9.70
N ALA A 174 11.88 -0.06 8.54
CA ALA A 174 12.77 0.87 7.86
C ALA A 174 12.95 2.20 8.60
N LYS A 175 11.97 2.63 9.41
CA LYS A 175 11.96 3.96 10.02
C LYS A 175 13.19 4.19 10.91
N SER A 176 13.53 3.24 11.78
CA SER A 176 14.68 3.39 12.68
C SER A 176 16.00 3.42 11.92
N ILE A 177 16.16 2.55 10.90
CA ILE A 177 17.36 2.48 10.07
C ILE A 177 17.59 3.81 9.34
N VAL A 178 16.52 4.38 8.77
CA VAL A 178 16.62 5.64 8.02
C VAL A 178 16.79 6.83 8.97
N ALA A 179 16.16 6.83 10.14
CA ALA A 179 16.37 7.87 11.15
C ALA A 179 17.82 7.87 11.64
N GLU A 180 18.37 6.70 11.97
CA GLU A 180 19.77 6.57 12.38
C GLU A 180 20.74 7.00 11.27
N ALA A 181 20.45 6.67 10.01
CA ALA A 181 21.24 7.14 8.87
C ALA A 181 21.19 8.66 8.69
N ILE A 182 20.06 9.31 9.02
CA ILE A 182 19.93 10.78 9.01
C ILE A 182 20.76 11.39 10.13
N ASP A 183 20.65 10.85 11.35
CA ASP A 183 21.35 11.37 12.53
C ASP A 183 22.88 11.22 12.41
N ASN A 184 23.34 10.16 11.75
CA ASN A 184 24.76 9.86 11.54
C ASN A 184 25.34 10.43 10.24
N ALA A 185 24.55 11.15 9.44
CA ALA A 185 25.02 11.68 8.16
C ALA A 185 26.14 12.72 8.36
N GLU A 186 27.28 12.53 7.69
CA GLU A 186 28.39 13.49 7.73
C GLU A 186 28.01 14.84 7.09
N ASP A 187 27.23 14.80 6.02
CA ASP A 187 26.56 15.96 5.41
C ASP A 187 25.05 15.71 5.44
N PRO A 188 24.24 16.53 6.14
CA PRO A 188 22.79 16.31 6.28
C PRO A 188 22.04 16.34 4.94
N ARG A 189 22.68 16.80 3.85
CA ARG A 189 22.13 16.82 2.50
C ARG A 189 22.28 15.48 1.76
N VAL A 190 23.14 14.57 2.24
CA VAL A 190 23.41 13.27 1.60
C VAL A 190 23.30 12.16 2.65
N ILE A 191 22.25 11.35 2.52
CA ILE A 191 21.98 10.26 3.48
C ILE A 191 22.39 8.93 2.85
N VAL A 192 23.23 8.16 3.55
CA VAL A 192 23.73 6.86 3.09
C VAL A 192 22.99 5.73 3.80
N LEU A 193 22.53 4.74 3.04
CA LEU A 193 21.98 3.49 3.57
C LEU A 193 22.84 2.31 3.11
N GLU A 194 23.31 1.49 4.04
CA GLU A 194 24.15 0.31 3.76
C GLU A 194 23.43 -0.79 2.98
N LYS A 195 22.09 -0.75 2.96
CA LYS A 195 21.23 -1.62 2.16
C LYS A 195 20.01 -0.84 1.70
N TYR A 196 19.47 -1.19 0.54
CA TYR A 196 18.21 -0.60 0.10
C TYR A 196 17.13 -0.77 1.18
N THR A 197 16.62 0.36 1.65
CA THR A 197 15.60 0.46 2.69
C THR A 197 14.59 1.51 2.25
N PRO A 198 13.26 1.27 2.33
CA PRO A 198 12.26 2.27 2.00
C PRO A 198 12.44 3.55 2.83
N TRP A 199 12.88 4.63 2.18
CA TRP A 199 13.37 5.82 2.91
C TRP A 199 12.49 7.06 2.75
N LYS A 200 11.76 7.21 1.64
CA LYS A 200 11.06 8.45 1.26
C LYS A 200 10.22 9.05 2.39
N ARG A 201 9.34 8.24 3.00
CA ARG A 201 8.46 8.72 4.08
C ARG A 201 9.24 9.23 5.29
N THR A 202 10.27 8.49 5.71
CA THR A 202 11.07 8.83 6.89
C THR A 202 11.95 10.05 6.65
N VAL A 203 12.61 10.13 5.49
CA VAL A 203 13.43 11.30 5.11
C VAL A 203 12.57 12.55 5.02
N HIS A 204 11.39 12.49 4.40
CA HIS A 204 10.47 13.63 4.38
C HIS A 204 10.00 14.06 5.78
N ALA A 205 9.84 13.12 6.70
CA ALA A 205 9.37 13.41 8.05
C ALA A 205 10.48 13.95 8.97
N LEU A 206 11.73 13.54 8.75
CA LEU A 206 12.83 13.78 9.69
C LEU A 206 13.94 14.69 9.15
N SER A 207 14.00 14.96 7.84
CA SER A 207 15.05 15.78 7.24
C SER A 207 14.49 16.81 6.26
N GLU A 208 14.69 18.08 6.61
CA GLU A 208 14.43 19.22 5.72
C GLU A 208 15.58 19.44 4.72
N GLU A 209 16.80 19.01 5.08
CA GLU A 209 18.03 19.29 4.34
C GLU A 209 18.40 18.22 3.31
N ALA A 210 17.96 16.97 3.48
CA ALA A 210 18.32 15.87 2.59
C ALA A 210 17.94 16.18 1.14
N LEU A 211 18.93 16.11 0.24
CA LEU A 211 18.78 16.30 -1.20
C LEU A 211 18.99 15.00 -1.95
N TYR A 212 19.89 14.14 -1.46
CA TYR A 212 20.28 12.89 -2.10
C TYR A 212 20.33 11.73 -1.10
N MET A 213 19.96 10.56 -1.61
CA MET A 213 20.07 9.26 -0.94
C MET A 213 21.09 8.42 -1.69
N VAL A 214 22.01 7.78 -0.96
CA VAL A 214 22.99 6.85 -1.52
C VAL A 214 22.78 5.47 -0.93
N TYR A 215 22.63 4.44 -1.76
CA TYR A 215 22.40 3.07 -1.30
C TYR A 215 22.78 2.03 -2.37
N PRO A 216 23.06 0.77 -1.99
CA PRO A 216 23.32 -0.29 -2.97
C PRO A 216 22.01 -0.82 -3.55
N SER A 217 22.04 -1.17 -4.83
CA SER A 217 21.02 -1.95 -5.50
C SER A 217 21.07 -3.41 -5.01
N GLN A 218 20.04 -4.19 -5.34
CA GLN A 218 20.02 -5.62 -5.04
C GLN A 218 21.11 -6.41 -5.78
N THR A 219 21.67 -5.85 -6.86
CA THR A 219 22.74 -6.46 -7.67
C THR A 219 24.14 -5.96 -7.30
N GLY A 220 24.26 -5.16 -6.23
CA GLY A 220 25.52 -4.74 -5.62
C GLY A 220 26.06 -3.38 -6.08
N GLN A 221 25.60 -2.86 -7.23
CA GLN A 221 26.01 -1.52 -7.69
C GLN A 221 25.32 -0.43 -6.89
N TRP A 222 25.92 0.74 -6.79
CA TRP A 222 25.42 1.83 -5.96
C TRP A 222 24.57 2.82 -6.74
N ARG A 223 23.65 3.48 -6.03
CA ARG A 223 22.72 4.44 -6.59
C ARG A 223 22.78 5.73 -5.79
N ILE A 224 22.73 6.84 -6.50
CA ILE A 224 22.35 8.15 -5.96
C ILE A 224 20.95 8.46 -6.46
N GLN A 225 20.02 8.72 -5.55
CA GLN A 225 18.64 9.08 -5.84
C GLN A 225 18.30 10.42 -5.18
N THR A 226 17.61 11.29 -5.91
CA THR A 226 17.12 12.58 -5.41
C THR A 226 15.99 12.41 -4.41
N VAL A 227 15.88 13.36 -3.48
CA VAL A 227 14.73 13.48 -2.58
C VAL A 227 13.67 14.35 -3.27
N PRO A 228 12.43 13.86 -3.49
CA PRO A 228 11.38 14.68 -4.11
C PRO A 228 10.95 15.83 -3.20
N VAL A 229 10.33 16.86 -3.76
CA VAL A 229 9.79 18.00 -2.97
C VAL A 229 8.65 17.56 -2.06
N GLU A 230 7.85 16.59 -2.50
CA GLU A 230 6.80 15.94 -1.72
C GLU A 230 6.62 14.46 -2.11
N LEU A 231 5.99 13.68 -1.23
CA LEU A 231 5.77 12.26 -1.47
C LEU A 231 4.86 12.04 -2.69
N GLY A 232 5.42 11.42 -3.73
CA GLY A 232 4.69 11.11 -4.97
C GLY A 232 4.90 12.14 -6.08
N SER A 233 5.59 13.25 -5.82
CA SER A 233 5.97 14.21 -6.85
C SER A 233 7.14 13.71 -7.70
N PHE A 234 7.18 14.17 -8.95
CA PHE A 234 8.30 14.01 -9.88
C PHE A 234 9.28 15.19 -9.84
N GLU A 235 8.98 16.23 -9.06
CA GLU A 235 9.88 17.35 -8.82
C GLU A 235 10.82 17.02 -7.65
N ASP A 236 12.12 17.23 -7.87
CA ASP A 236 13.17 16.97 -6.91
C ASP A 236 13.51 18.23 -6.10
N ARG A 237 13.86 18.07 -4.81
CA ARG A 237 14.44 19.16 -4.01
C ARG A 237 15.70 19.73 -4.69
N LYS A 238 16.49 18.83 -5.30
CA LYS A 238 17.60 19.17 -6.18
C LYS A 238 17.85 18.02 -7.17
N SER A 239 17.63 18.27 -8.45
CA SER A 239 17.96 17.30 -9.50
C SER A 239 19.47 17.05 -9.61
N LEU A 240 19.86 15.93 -10.21
CA LEU A 240 21.25 15.67 -10.59
C LEU A 240 21.73 16.64 -11.69
N PRO A 241 23.05 16.83 -11.87
CA PRO A 241 23.64 17.67 -12.90
C PRO A 241 23.01 17.50 -14.30
N LYS A 242 22.55 18.59 -14.89
CA LYS A 242 21.93 18.60 -16.24
C LYS A 242 22.80 17.93 -17.32
N PRO A 243 24.14 18.09 -17.34
CA PRO A 243 24.98 17.41 -18.32
C PRO A 243 24.91 15.89 -18.27
N TRP A 244 24.45 15.28 -17.17
CA TRP A 244 24.34 13.83 -17.03
C TRP A 244 23.06 13.25 -17.63
N ALA A 245 22.07 14.09 -17.99
CA ALA A 245 20.75 13.66 -18.39
C ALA A 245 20.79 12.63 -19.53
N GLY A 246 20.37 11.39 -19.24
CA GLY A 246 20.24 10.33 -20.24
C GLY A 246 21.56 9.68 -20.66
N LEU A 247 22.69 10.08 -20.08
CA LEU A 247 23.99 9.51 -20.39
C LEU A 247 24.18 8.14 -19.72
N SER A 248 24.95 7.27 -20.37
CA SER A 248 25.32 5.95 -19.87
C SER A 248 26.76 5.61 -20.21
N ASP A 249 27.36 4.75 -19.40
CA ASP A 249 28.73 4.23 -19.54
C ASP A 249 29.73 5.34 -19.92
N LYS A 250 30.46 5.18 -21.03
CA LYS A 250 31.53 6.09 -21.44
C LYS A 250 31.14 7.56 -21.48
N GLU A 251 29.94 7.88 -21.98
CA GLU A 251 29.49 9.27 -22.07
C GLU A 251 29.29 9.89 -20.68
N LEU A 252 28.76 9.10 -19.74
CA LEU A 252 28.61 9.53 -18.35
C LEU A 252 29.97 9.57 -17.63
N GLN A 253 30.85 8.62 -17.89
CA GLN A 253 32.21 8.58 -17.35
C GLN A 253 33.00 9.83 -17.78
N GLU A 254 32.89 10.23 -19.05
CA GLU A 254 33.49 11.45 -19.59
C GLU A 254 32.88 12.72 -18.94
N ALA A 255 31.55 12.75 -18.75
CA ALA A 255 30.86 13.88 -18.14
C ALA A 255 31.10 14.03 -16.62
N THR A 256 31.37 12.93 -15.93
CA THR A 256 31.55 12.89 -14.46
C THR A 256 33.02 12.85 -14.05
N GLY A 257 33.91 12.38 -14.92
CA GLY A 257 35.28 12.01 -14.59
C GLY A 257 35.38 10.76 -13.69
N ILE A 258 34.37 9.90 -13.69
CA ILE A 258 34.26 8.71 -12.83
C ILE A 258 34.22 7.46 -13.71
N ASP A 259 35.28 6.65 -13.68
CA ASP A 259 35.49 5.53 -14.62
C ASP A 259 34.47 4.39 -14.53
N ASP A 260 33.80 4.22 -13.40
CA ASP A 260 32.78 3.18 -13.16
C ASP A 260 31.36 3.77 -13.07
N ALA A 261 31.14 5.00 -13.55
CA ALA A 261 29.81 5.55 -13.72
C ALA A 261 29.04 4.76 -14.79
N MET A 262 27.79 4.39 -14.49
CA MET A 262 27.01 3.46 -15.31
C MET A 262 25.86 4.14 -16.06
N PHE A 263 25.04 4.94 -15.38
CA PHE A 263 23.91 5.61 -16.01
C PHE A 263 23.42 6.79 -15.17
N CYS A 264 22.76 7.74 -15.83
CA CYS A 264 21.92 8.75 -15.20
C CYS A 264 20.61 8.85 -15.99
N HIS A 265 19.47 8.77 -15.29
CA HIS A 265 18.17 8.86 -15.92
C HIS A 265 17.99 10.24 -16.57
N ASN A 266 17.29 10.32 -17.71
CA ASN A 266 17.06 11.59 -18.42
C ASN A 266 16.31 12.63 -17.57
N GLY A 267 15.43 12.16 -16.68
CA GLY A 267 14.74 12.99 -15.68
C GLY A 267 15.59 13.40 -14.48
N LEU A 268 16.89 13.06 -14.43
CA LEU A 268 17.86 13.52 -13.43
C LEU A 268 17.54 13.19 -11.96
N PHE A 269 16.61 12.26 -11.70
CA PHE A 269 16.24 11.86 -10.33
C PHE A 269 17.06 10.67 -9.80
N ILE A 270 17.81 9.97 -10.66
CA ILE A 270 18.62 8.82 -10.25
C ILE A 270 19.81 8.60 -11.20
N ALA A 271 20.94 8.25 -10.61
CA ALA A 271 22.13 7.77 -11.30
C ALA A 271 22.79 6.63 -10.51
N GLY A 272 23.80 5.98 -11.10
CA GLY A 272 24.53 4.92 -10.43
C GLY A 272 25.95 4.70 -10.95
N ALA A 273 26.77 4.16 -10.08
CA ALA A 273 28.13 3.69 -10.35
C ALA A 273 28.32 2.27 -9.78
N GLU A 274 29.39 1.57 -10.15
CA GLU A 274 29.68 0.25 -9.59
C GLU A 274 29.99 0.32 -8.09
N SER A 275 30.78 1.30 -7.67
CA SER A 275 31.28 1.43 -6.29
C SER A 275 30.56 2.48 -5.44
N PHE A 276 30.67 2.31 -4.12
CA PHE A 276 30.19 3.28 -3.13
C PHE A 276 30.95 4.60 -3.27
N GLU A 277 32.27 4.52 -3.37
CA GLU A 277 33.18 5.66 -3.44
C GLU A 277 32.87 6.54 -4.65
N SER A 278 32.62 5.93 -5.80
CA SER A 278 32.22 6.66 -7.00
C SER A 278 30.84 7.27 -6.89
N THR A 279 29.88 6.59 -6.27
CA THR A 279 28.55 7.17 -6.04
C THR A 279 28.61 8.36 -5.06
N MET A 280 29.49 8.31 -4.05
CA MET A 280 29.73 9.45 -3.15
C MET A 280 30.43 10.61 -3.86
N LYS A 281 31.33 10.34 -4.83
CA LYS A 281 31.88 11.39 -5.70
C LYS A 281 30.79 12.02 -6.56
N MET A 282 29.87 11.23 -7.12
CA MET A 282 28.71 11.76 -7.85
C MET A 282 27.86 12.67 -6.94
N ALA A 283 27.58 12.27 -5.70
CA ALA A 283 26.87 13.11 -4.73
C ALA A 283 27.61 14.42 -4.45
N SER A 284 28.93 14.37 -4.31
CA SER A 284 29.77 15.55 -4.09
C SER A 284 29.73 16.53 -5.26
N ILE A 285 29.78 16.03 -6.50
CA ILE A 285 29.64 16.86 -7.71
C ILE A 285 28.24 17.47 -7.77
N ALA A 286 27.20 16.65 -7.56
CA ALA A 286 25.81 17.10 -7.60
C ALA A 286 25.48 18.15 -6.53
N LEU A 287 26.14 18.12 -5.36
CA LEU A 287 25.98 19.16 -4.35
C LEU A 287 26.57 20.51 -4.78
N GLN A 288 27.63 20.52 -5.59
CA GLN A 288 28.37 21.74 -5.97
C GLN A 288 27.77 22.48 -7.17
N GLU A 289 27.12 21.77 -8.09
CA GLU A 289 26.43 22.34 -9.27
C GLU A 289 25.01 22.85 -8.96
#